data_AF-A0A1H5K4Z8-F1
#
_entry.id   AF-A0A1H5K4Z8-F1
#
_cell.length_a   1.000
_cell.length_b   1.000
_cell.length_c   1.000
_cell.angle_alpha   90.00
_cell.angle_beta   90.00
_cell.angle_gamma   90.00
#
_symmetry.space_group_name_H-M   'P 1'
#
loop_
_entity.id
_entity.type
_entity.pdbx_description
1 polymer ?
#
loop_
_entity_poly.entity_id
_entity_poly.type
_entity_poly.pdbx_seq_one_letter_code
_entity_poly.pdbx_strand_id
1 'polypeptide(L)'
;MTTVADGRTGEQLAEELLQGVGNEGMRAATRLLGAYRDGYWLRRLLENEAEWSAAADKPVIDRSGTHPSVDWDSIGLLMLDRPWVLRSSHSEMAMLEVAASLVRRCAVQLGSVVQAVDDDEFRLILRALREAAYGDVR
;
A
#
# COMPACT_ATOMS: atom_id res chain seq x y z
N MET A 1 11.20 -16.09 -18.89
CA MET A 1 11.91 -15.32 -17.85
C MET A 1 11.35 -15.82 -16.52
N THR A 2 12.16 -16.55 -15.77
CA THR A 2 11.76 -17.24 -14.54
C THR A 2 11.37 -16.22 -13.48
N THR A 3 10.07 -16.08 -13.23
CA THR A 3 9.56 -15.46 -11.99
C THR A 3 10.02 -16.35 -10.85
N VAL A 4 11.10 -15.92 -10.18
CA VAL A 4 11.42 -16.44 -8.85
C VAL A 4 10.15 -16.19 -8.03
N ALA A 5 9.51 -17.27 -7.60
CA ALA A 5 8.54 -17.21 -6.51
C ALA A 5 9.34 -16.64 -5.34
N ASP A 6 9.24 -15.33 -5.20
CA ASP A 6 10.00 -14.57 -4.24
C ASP A 6 9.43 -14.94 -2.87
N GLY A 7 10.07 -15.94 -2.24
CA GLY A 7 9.60 -16.62 -1.02
C GLY A 7 9.56 -15.73 0.22
N ARG A 8 9.73 -14.42 0.05
CA ARG A 8 9.50 -13.39 1.05
C ARG A 8 8.00 -13.33 1.35
N THR A 9 7.65 -13.21 2.62
CA THR A 9 6.29 -12.86 3.06
C THR A 9 5.98 -11.40 2.77
N GLY A 10 4.71 -11.03 2.78
CA GLY A 10 4.28 -9.64 2.64
C GLY A 10 4.83 -8.72 3.74
N GLU A 11 4.99 -9.24 4.96
CA GLU A 11 5.61 -8.51 6.07
C GLU A 11 7.10 -8.24 5.82
N GLN A 12 7.84 -9.24 5.32
CA GLN A 12 9.24 -9.05 4.94
C GLN A 12 9.39 -8.03 3.80
N LEU A 13 8.47 -8.07 2.83
CA LEU A 13 8.44 -7.10 1.74
C LEU A 13 8.17 -5.68 2.24
N ALA A 14 7.26 -5.53 3.21
CA ALA A 14 7.01 -4.25 3.85
C ALA A 14 8.25 -3.74 4.59
N GLU A 15 8.90 -4.58 5.40
CA GLU A 15 10.10 -4.18 6.16
C GLU A 15 11.24 -3.70 5.25
N GLU A 16 11.45 -4.32 4.08
CA GLU A 16 12.42 -3.84 3.09
C GLU A 16 12.09 -2.43 2.58
N LEU A 17 10.81 -2.17 2.28
CA LEU A 17 10.32 -0.88 1.78
C LEU A 17 10.23 0.21 2.87
N LEU A 18 10.50 -0.15 4.13
CA LEU A 18 10.43 0.75 5.29
C LEU A 18 11.80 1.24 5.78
N GLN A 19 12.91 0.67 5.32
CA GLN A 19 14.25 0.93 5.88
C GLN A 19 14.67 2.41 5.88
N GLY A 20 14.13 3.22 4.96
CA GLY A 20 14.36 4.68 4.91
C GLY A 20 13.16 5.55 5.28
N VAL A 21 12.03 4.96 5.71
CA VAL A 21 10.75 5.68 5.85
C VAL A 21 10.58 6.20 7.28
N GLY A 22 10.73 7.51 7.45
CA GLY A 22 10.58 8.18 8.76
C GLY A 22 9.16 8.65 9.12
N ASN A 23 8.21 8.59 8.19
CA ASN A 23 6.84 9.09 8.41
C ASN A 23 5.92 7.96 8.90
N GLU A 24 5.38 8.07 10.12
CA GLU A 24 4.54 7.01 10.73
C GLU A 24 3.30 6.64 9.89
N GLY A 25 2.67 7.61 9.22
CA GLY A 25 1.55 7.33 8.32
C GLY A 25 1.96 6.48 7.12
N MET A 26 3.11 6.79 6.50
CA MET A 26 3.69 5.96 5.43
C MET A 26 4.09 4.59 5.95
N ARG A 27 4.64 4.51 7.18
CA ARG A 27 5.02 3.23 7.78
C ARG A 27 3.81 2.33 7.99
N ALA A 28 2.78 2.85 8.63
CA ALA A 28 1.52 2.14 8.87
C ALA A 28 0.84 1.73 7.56
N ALA A 29 0.83 2.61 6.55
CA ALA A 29 0.27 2.31 5.24
C ALA A 29 1.02 1.15 4.56
N THR A 30 2.35 1.18 4.52
CA THR A 30 3.14 0.09 3.91
C THR A 30 2.97 -1.22 4.67
N ARG A 31 2.93 -1.19 6.01
CA ARG A 31 2.65 -2.39 6.83
C ARG A 31 1.26 -2.95 6.62
N LEU A 32 0.24 -2.09 6.49
CA LEU A 32 -1.11 -2.51 6.14
C LEU A 32 -1.12 -3.30 4.82
N LEU A 33 -0.46 -2.76 3.79
CA LEU A 33 -0.36 -3.42 2.49
C LEU A 33 0.46 -4.72 2.55
N GLY A 34 1.50 -4.78 3.40
CA GLY A 34 2.29 -5.98 3.63
C GLY A 34 1.52 -7.10 4.33
N ALA A 35 0.72 -6.76 5.33
CA ALA A 35 -0.09 -7.73 6.07
C ALA A 35 -1.30 -8.22 5.25
N TYR A 36 -1.85 -7.39 4.37
CA TYR A 36 -3.00 -7.74 3.56
C TYR A 36 -2.69 -8.83 2.53
N ARG A 37 -3.30 -10.02 2.71
CA ARG A 37 -3.20 -11.19 1.82
C ARG A 37 -1.75 -11.49 1.39
N ASP A 38 -0.85 -11.54 2.37
CA ASP A 38 0.59 -11.77 2.19
C ASP A 38 1.24 -10.80 1.18
N GLY A 39 0.95 -9.51 1.36
CA GLY A 39 1.59 -8.44 0.59
C GLY A 39 0.99 -8.22 -0.79
N TYR A 40 -0.28 -8.58 -1.00
CA TYR A 40 -0.94 -8.52 -2.31
C TYR A 40 -0.66 -7.23 -3.08
N TRP A 41 -0.85 -6.07 -2.44
CA TRP A 41 -0.62 -4.79 -3.09
C TRP A 41 0.85 -4.47 -3.31
N LEU A 42 1.73 -4.79 -2.35
CA LEU A 42 3.17 -4.56 -2.48
C LEU A 42 3.77 -5.40 -3.62
N ARG A 43 3.33 -6.66 -3.76
CA ARG A 43 3.74 -7.52 -4.87
C ARG A 43 3.29 -6.96 -6.21
N ARG A 44 2.01 -6.57 -6.32
CA ARG A 44 1.50 -5.99 -7.56
C ARG A 44 2.19 -4.68 -7.92
N LEU A 45 2.54 -3.84 -6.95
CA LEU A 45 3.34 -2.63 -7.18
C LEU A 45 4.68 -2.93 -7.84
N LEU A 46 5.39 -3.95 -7.34
CA LEU A 46 6.69 -4.35 -7.87
C LEU A 46 6.57 -5.05 -9.23
N GLU A 47 5.56 -5.91 -9.40
CA GLU A 47 5.32 -6.65 -10.64
C GLU A 47 4.89 -5.72 -11.79
N ASN A 48 4.12 -4.67 -11.48
CA ASN A 48 3.55 -3.75 -12.47
C ASN A 48 4.22 -2.37 -12.44
N GLU A 49 5.40 -2.25 -11.82
CA GLU A 49 6.10 -0.98 -11.57
C GLU A 49 6.20 -0.14 -12.86
N ALA A 50 6.62 -0.75 -13.98
CA ALA A 50 6.78 -0.06 -15.25
C ALA A 50 5.47 0.48 -15.82
N GLU A 51 4.41 -0.33 -15.84
CA GLU A 51 3.10 0.05 -16.37
C GLU A 51 2.46 1.15 -15.53
N TRP A 52 2.48 0.97 -14.21
CA TRP A 52 1.83 1.90 -13.29
C TRP A 52 2.62 3.20 -13.17
N SER A 53 3.95 3.15 -13.25
CA SER A 53 4.75 4.38 -13.30
C SER A 53 4.50 5.18 -14.57
N ALA A 54 4.38 4.50 -15.73
CA ALA A 54 4.01 5.16 -16.98
C ALA A 54 2.59 5.76 -16.93
N ALA A 55 1.66 5.08 -16.24
CA ALA A 55 0.29 5.59 -16.08
C ALA A 55 0.22 6.81 -15.13
N ALA A 56 1.10 6.89 -14.12
CA ALA A 56 1.21 8.01 -13.18
C ALA A 56 2.12 9.15 -13.68
N ASP A 57 2.85 8.94 -14.78
CA ASP A 57 3.95 9.78 -15.25
C ASP A 57 5.07 10.00 -14.21
N LYS A 58 5.16 9.09 -13.22
CA LYS A 58 6.08 9.13 -12.07
C LYS A 58 6.32 7.71 -11.52
N PRO A 59 7.50 7.42 -10.94
CA PRO A 59 7.78 6.12 -10.33
C PRO A 59 6.81 5.78 -9.18
N VAL A 60 6.19 4.60 -9.19
CA VAL A 60 5.38 4.11 -8.05
C VAL A 60 6.22 3.54 -6.91
N ILE A 61 7.49 3.20 -7.19
CA ILE A 61 8.52 2.89 -6.20
C ILE A 61 9.60 3.95 -6.33
N ASP A 62 9.82 4.73 -5.28
CA ASP A 62 10.93 5.65 -5.20
C ASP A 62 12.21 4.87 -4.90
N ARG A 63 13.14 4.89 -5.86
CA ARG A 63 14.47 4.26 -5.78
C ARG A 63 15.60 5.28 -5.74
N SER A 64 15.29 6.57 -5.56
CA SER A 64 16.29 7.65 -5.56
C SER A 64 17.08 7.72 -4.24
N GLY A 65 16.50 7.23 -3.13
CA GLY A 65 17.14 7.12 -1.82
C GLY A 65 18.00 5.87 -1.64
N THR A 66 18.61 5.74 -0.47
CA THR A 66 19.45 4.58 -0.08
C THR A 66 18.69 3.26 -0.08
N HIS A 67 17.40 3.29 0.24
CA HIS A 67 16.50 2.14 0.26
C HIS A 67 15.24 2.46 -0.55
N PRO A 68 14.71 1.50 -1.34
CA PRO A 68 13.48 1.71 -2.09
C PRO A 68 12.29 1.92 -1.14
N SER A 69 11.31 2.71 -1.56
CA SER A 69 10.06 2.93 -0.81
C SER A 69 8.86 3.14 -1.74
N VAL A 70 7.64 2.99 -1.22
CA VAL A 70 6.42 3.26 -1.99
C VAL A 70 6.26 4.77 -2.20
N ASP A 71 6.10 5.21 -3.45
CA ASP A 71 5.82 6.60 -3.77
C ASP A 71 4.31 6.88 -3.67
N TRP A 72 3.87 7.28 -2.47
CA TRP A 72 2.45 7.49 -2.18
C TRP A 72 1.79 8.61 -2.99
N ASP A 73 2.58 9.54 -3.54
CA ASP A 73 2.07 10.61 -4.40
C ASP A 73 1.64 10.04 -5.75
N SER A 74 2.45 9.17 -6.34
CA SER A 74 2.15 8.44 -7.57
C SER A 74 0.99 7.48 -7.37
N ILE A 75 0.90 6.80 -6.21
CA ILE A 75 -0.28 5.98 -5.87
C ILE A 75 -1.55 6.83 -5.82
N GLY A 76 -1.50 7.98 -5.15
CA GLY A 76 -2.64 8.90 -5.09
C GLY A 76 -3.10 9.37 -6.48
N LEU A 77 -2.15 9.68 -7.37
CA LEU A 77 -2.46 10.06 -8.76
C LEU A 77 -3.11 8.91 -9.54
N LEU A 78 -2.61 7.68 -9.42
CA LEU A 78 -3.22 6.52 -10.07
C LEU A 78 -4.65 6.29 -9.61
N MET A 79 -4.90 6.40 -8.32
CA MET A 79 -6.24 6.22 -7.75
C MET A 79 -7.21 7.30 -8.20
N LEU A 80 -6.75 8.55 -8.33
CA LEU A 80 -7.60 9.67 -8.72
C LEU A 80 -7.89 9.68 -10.22
N ASP A 81 -6.84 9.57 -11.04
CA ASP A 81 -6.93 9.83 -12.47
C ASP A 81 -7.21 8.58 -13.29
N ARG A 82 -6.76 7.40 -12.82
CA ARG A 82 -6.81 6.15 -13.57
C ARG A 82 -7.05 4.90 -12.69
N PRO A 83 -8.07 4.89 -11.81
CA PRO A 83 -8.28 3.78 -10.86
C PRO A 83 -8.50 2.42 -11.53
N TRP A 84 -9.01 2.41 -12.77
CA TRP A 84 -9.22 1.18 -13.55
C TRP A 84 -7.93 0.44 -13.92
N VAL A 85 -6.77 1.11 -13.94
CA VAL A 85 -5.46 0.48 -14.20
C VAL A 85 -5.11 -0.52 -13.12
N LEU A 86 -5.57 -0.29 -11.89
CA LEU A 86 -5.27 -1.15 -10.74
C LEU A 86 -6.02 -2.49 -10.79
N ARG A 87 -7.09 -2.61 -11.58
CA ARG A 87 -7.89 -3.85 -11.77
C ARG A 87 -8.04 -4.65 -10.47
N SER A 88 -8.83 -4.14 -9.55
CA SER A 88 -9.04 -4.71 -8.23
C SER A 88 -10.51 -4.95 -7.94
N SER A 89 -10.77 -5.92 -7.07
CA SER A 89 -12.06 -6.09 -6.41
C SER A 89 -12.32 -4.94 -5.43
N HIS A 90 -13.57 -4.87 -4.94
CA HIS A 90 -13.98 -3.83 -4.02
C HIS A 90 -13.20 -3.86 -2.69
N SER A 91 -12.97 -5.04 -2.10
CA SER A 91 -12.20 -5.17 -0.86
C SER A 91 -10.73 -4.79 -1.06
N GLU A 92 -10.12 -5.22 -2.16
CA GLU A 92 -8.76 -4.86 -2.51
C GLU A 92 -8.61 -3.34 -2.66
N MET A 93 -9.53 -2.68 -3.39
CA MET A 93 -9.50 -1.22 -3.53
C MET A 93 -9.67 -0.53 -2.17
N ALA A 94 -10.60 -0.98 -1.34
CA ALA A 94 -10.82 -0.40 -0.01
C ALA A 94 -9.55 -0.45 0.86
N MET A 95 -8.78 -1.55 0.81
CA MET A 95 -7.51 -1.65 1.54
C MET A 95 -6.47 -0.64 1.04
N LEU A 96 -6.39 -0.42 -0.28
CA LEU A 96 -5.48 0.57 -0.87
C LEU A 96 -5.91 2.00 -0.55
N GLU A 97 -7.21 2.28 -0.62
CA GLU A 97 -7.80 3.57 -0.25
C GLU A 97 -7.52 3.93 1.21
N VAL A 98 -7.71 2.97 2.13
CA VAL A 98 -7.37 3.16 3.53
C VAL A 98 -5.87 3.44 3.67
N ALA A 99 -4.99 2.65 3.07
CA ALA A 99 -3.54 2.89 3.15
C ALA A 99 -3.16 4.29 2.63
N ALA A 100 -3.66 4.69 1.46
CA ALA A 100 -3.41 6.01 0.89
C ALA A 100 -3.99 7.16 1.75
N SER A 101 -5.09 6.91 2.47
CA SER A 101 -5.68 7.89 3.40
C SER A 101 -4.80 8.17 4.61
N LEU A 102 -4.08 7.17 5.13
CA LEU A 102 -3.12 7.34 6.23
C LEU A 102 -1.97 8.30 5.86
N VAL A 103 -1.69 8.42 4.56
CA VAL A 103 -0.67 9.33 4.00
C VAL A 103 -1.30 10.64 3.47
N ARG A 104 -2.61 10.85 3.68
CA ARG A 104 -3.38 12.01 3.20
C ARG A 104 -3.39 12.16 1.67
N ARG A 105 -3.39 11.03 0.96
CA ARG A 105 -3.45 10.97 -0.51
C ARG A 105 -4.81 10.55 -1.05
N CYS A 106 -5.67 10.02 -0.21
CA CYS A 106 -7.04 9.65 -0.57
C CYS A 106 -8.00 9.95 0.60
N ALA A 107 -9.20 10.46 0.29
CA ALA A 107 -10.28 10.56 1.27
C ALA A 107 -11.13 9.28 1.21
N VAL A 108 -11.41 8.68 2.38
CA VAL A 108 -12.19 7.44 2.47
C VAL A 108 -13.56 7.67 3.08
N GLN A 109 -14.57 6.99 2.54
CA GLN A 109 -15.89 6.88 3.14
C GLN A 109 -15.90 5.61 4.00
N LEU A 110 -15.88 5.76 5.34
CA LEU A 110 -15.71 4.63 6.27
C LEU A 110 -16.83 3.58 6.17
N GLY A 111 -18.06 3.98 5.89
CA GLY A 111 -19.17 3.05 5.69
C GLY A 111 -18.99 2.15 4.47
N SER A 112 -18.46 2.68 3.37
CA SER A 112 -18.12 1.92 2.16
C SER A 112 -17.00 0.93 2.43
N VAL A 113 -15.97 1.34 3.20
CA VAL A 113 -14.89 0.45 3.64
C VAL A 113 -15.44 -0.70 4.48
N VAL A 114 -16.27 -0.40 5.48
CA VAL A 114 -16.90 -1.42 6.35
C VAL A 114 -17.77 -2.40 5.56
N GLN A 115 -18.42 -1.96 4.49
CA GLN A 115 -19.19 -2.84 3.61
C GLN A 115 -18.32 -3.69 2.67
N ALA A 116 -17.08 -3.26 2.42
CA ALA A 116 -16.17 -3.89 1.46
C ALA A 116 -15.31 -5.00 2.06
N VAL A 117 -14.93 -4.86 3.33
CA VAL A 117 -13.89 -5.68 3.97
C VAL A 117 -14.49 -6.73 4.90
N ASP A 118 -13.76 -7.83 5.09
CA ASP A 118 -14.09 -8.83 6.11
C ASP A 118 -13.53 -8.47 7.51
N ASP A 119 -13.81 -9.33 8.50
CA ASP A 119 -13.39 -9.11 9.90
C ASP A 119 -11.86 -9.06 10.07
N ASP A 120 -11.10 -9.83 9.30
CA ASP A 120 -9.65 -9.88 9.41
C ASP A 120 -9.02 -8.65 8.74
N GLU A 121 -9.50 -8.30 7.55
CA GLU A 121 -9.17 -7.06 6.84
C GLU A 121 -9.50 -5.82 7.71
N PHE A 122 -10.65 -5.82 8.40
CA PHE A 122 -11.03 -4.75 9.32
C PHE A 122 -10.07 -4.63 10.52
N ARG A 123 -9.64 -5.76 11.10
CA ARG A 123 -8.64 -5.75 12.20
C ARG A 123 -7.30 -5.20 11.74
N LEU A 124 -6.87 -5.52 10.51
CA LEU A 124 -5.66 -4.94 9.92
C LEU A 124 -5.78 -3.42 9.77
N ILE A 125 -6.92 -2.92 9.29
CA ILE A 125 -7.20 -1.48 9.19
C ILE A 125 -7.11 -0.81 10.57
N LEU A 126 -7.75 -1.37 11.60
CA LEU A 126 -7.69 -0.82 12.96
C LEU A 126 -6.27 -0.79 13.52
N ARG A 127 -5.47 -1.83 13.24
CA ARG A 127 -4.05 -1.85 13.60
C ARG A 127 -3.30 -0.71 12.93
N ALA A 128 -3.44 -0.54 11.62
CA ALA A 128 -2.77 0.50 10.86
C ALA A 128 -3.17 1.92 11.32
N LEU A 129 -4.46 2.13 11.64
CA LEU A 129 -4.93 3.40 12.19
C LEU A 129 -4.28 3.74 13.54
N ARG A 130 -4.13 2.75 14.43
CA ARG A 130 -3.43 2.96 15.71
C ARG A 130 -1.95 3.26 15.51
N GLU A 131 -1.28 2.51 14.64
CA GLU A 131 0.14 2.74 14.32
C GLU A 131 0.35 4.13 13.71
N ALA A 132 -0.51 4.57 12.80
CA ALA A 132 -0.42 5.91 12.21
C ALA A 132 -0.66 7.03 13.24
N ALA A 133 -1.54 6.81 14.23
CA ALA A 133 -1.89 7.81 15.23
C ALA A 133 -0.88 7.92 16.38
N TYR A 134 -0.30 6.79 16.81
CA TYR A 134 0.52 6.71 18.03
C TYR A 134 1.96 6.29 17.77
N GLY A 135 2.31 5.97 16.52
CA GLY A 135 3.54 5.28 16.18
C GLY A 135 3.46 3.79 16.47
N ASP A 136 4.54 3.07 16.13
CA ASP A 136 4.66 1.63 16.35
C ASP A 136 4.64 1.30 17.85
N VAL A 137 3.54 0.68 18.32
CA VAL A 137 3.43 0.18 19.69
C VAL A 137 4.10 -1.19 19.74
N ARG A 138 5.40 -1.18 20.00
CA ARG A 138 6.19 -2.40 20.27
C ARG A 138 5.67 -3.17 21.48
#